data_AF-A0A6G3DEC6-F1
#
_entry.id   AF-A0A6G3DEC6-F1
#
_cell.length_a   1.000
_cell.length_b   1.000
_cell.length_c   1.000
_cell.angle_alpha   90.00
_cell.angle_beta   90.00
_cell.angle_gamma   90.00
#
_symmetry.space_group_name_H-M   'P 1'
#
loop_
_entity.id
_entity.type
_entity.pdbx_description
1 polymer ?
#
loop_
_entity_poly.entity_id
_entity_poly.type
_entity_poly.pdbx_seq_one_letter_code
_entity_poly.pdbx_strand_id
1 'polypeptide(L)'
;TADAALSMDAWDGYRASRARVVAGAKAAGVDNWLILTGDVHVGYALDVKEDFDDPASATVATEVTCTSVASGRDGVEKPANWDLYMRANPHMKFYNGKRGYVRAELGRQATHLDFKTVSAISAPGAAVTTAASFVTEAGEPGLKPA
;
A
#
# COMPACT_ATOMS: atom_id res chain seq x y z
N THR A 1 -0.07 17.69 8.02
CA THR A 1 -0.93 16.50 8.26
C THR A 1 -0.94 16.18 9.74
N ALA A 2 -1.75 15.22 10.21
CA ALA A 2 -1.70 14.77 11.61
C ALA A 2 -0.33 14.13 11.92
N ASP A 3 0.15 14.26 13.17
CA ASP A 3 1.44 13.71 13.59
C ASP A 3 1.32 12.19 13.85
N ALA A 4 2.06 11.39 13.08
CA ALA A 4 2.07 9.94 13.17
C ALA A 4 3.52 9.44 13.18
N ALA A 5 3.79 8.41 13.96
CA ALA A 5 5.14 7.87 14.11
C ALA A 5 5.64 7.27 12.78
N LEU A 6 6.91 7.54 12.48
CA LEU A 6 7.63 6.96 11.34
C LEU A 6 8.36 5.69 11.78
N SER A 7 8.47 4.72 10.86
CA SER A 7 9.30 3.53 11.07
C SER A 7 10.74 3.81 10.65
N MET A 8 11.69 3.66 11.57
CA MET A 8 13.12 3.78 11.27
C MET A 8 13.69 2.57 10.53
N ASP A 9 12.94 1.46 10.50
CA ASP A 9 13.32 0.24 9.77
C ASP A 9 12.77 0.24 8.33
N ALA A 10 11.68 0.96 8.08
CA ALA A 10 11.10 1.13 6.75
C ALA A 10 11.76 2.29 5.98
N TRP A 11 11.33 2.51 4.74
CA TRP A 11 11.85 3.59 3.87
C TRP A 11 11.74 5.00 4.48
N ASP A 12 10.86 5.22 5.46
CA ASP A 12 10.78 6.48 6.20
C ASP A 12 12.03 6.80 7.02
N GLY A 13 12.75 5.78 7.50
CA GLY A 13 14.07 5.93 8.12
C GLY A 13 15.19 6.24 7.13
N TYR A 14 14.97 5.99 5.83
CA TYR A 14 16.00 6.05 4.78
C TYR A 14 15.60 7.01 3.64
N ARG A 15 15.07 8.19 3.98
CA ARG A 15 14.52 9.19 3.02
C ARG A 15 15.46 9.53 1.86
N ALA A 16 16.77 9.69 2.13
CA ALA A 16 17.74 9.98 1.07
C ALA A 16 17.91 8.82 0.08
N SER A 17 17.79 7.57 0.56
CA SER A 17 17.79 6.39 -0.30
C SER A 17 16.53 6.33 -1.15
N ARG A 18 15.35 6.52 -0.53
CA ARG A 18 14.06 6.61 -1.22
C ARG A 18 14.09 7.65 -2.35
N ALA A 19 14.61 8.83 -2.06
CA ALA A 19 14.71 9.93 -3.03
C ALA A 19 15.57 9.55 -4.26
N ARG A 20 16.71 8.88 -4.06
CA ARG A 20 17.56 8.43 -5.19
C ARG A 20 16.87 7.41 -6.07
N VAL A 21 16.09 6.51 -5.47
CA VAL A 21 15.35 5.48 -6.18
C VAL A 21 14.23 6.09 -7.04
N VAL A 22 13.44 7.00 -6.46
CA VAL A 22 12.40 7.74 -7.19
C VAL A 22 13.00 8.57 -8.33
N ALA A 23 14.08 9.32 -8.04
CA ALA A 23 14.78 10.12 -9.05
C ALA A 23 15.33 9.25 -10.19
N GLY A 24 15.87 8.06 -9.87
CA GLY A 24 16.38 7.12 -10.87
C GLY A 24 15.28 6.58 -11.78
N ALA A 25 14.12 6.20 -11.24
CA ALA A 25 12.98 5.76 -12.05
C ALA A 25 12.48 6.87 -13.00
N LYS A 26 12.38 8.11 -12.49
CA LYS A 26 12.03 9.28 -13.30
C LYS A 26 13.05 9.53 -14.41
N ALA A 27 14.34 9.48 -14.11
CA ALA A 27 15.40 9.67 -15.11
C ALA A 27 15.41 8.58 -16.19
N ALA A 28 15.01 7.36 -15.84
CA ALA A 28 14.87 6.24 -16.77
C ALA A 28 13.58 6.28 -17.61
N GLY A 29 12.67 7.24 -17.35
CA GLY A 29 11.39 7.33 -18.04
C GLY A 29 10.41 6.21 -17.70
N VAL A 30 10.52 5.62 -16.50
CA VAL A 30 9.56 4.61 -16.03
C VAL A 30 8.28 5.31 -15.59
N ASP A 31 7.16 4.98 -16.21
CA ASP A 31 5.86 5.64 -16.03
C ASP A 31 4.74 4.70 -15.52
N ASN A 32 5.09 3.44 -15.24
CA ASN A 32 4.15 2.39 -14.82
C ASN A 32 4.65 1.56 -13.64
N TRP A 33 5.41 2.18 -12.73
CA TRP A 33 5.99 1.47 -11.60
C TRP A 33 4.95 1.16 -10.49
N LEU A 34 4.74 -0.14 -10.26
CA LEU A 34 4.15 -0.74 -9.04
C LEU A 34 5.22 -1.26 -8.03
N ILE A 35 5.20 -0.77 -6.79
CA ILE A 35 5.94 -1.35 -5.65
C ILE A 35 5.07 -2.40 -4.95
N LEU A 36 5.64 -3.57 -4.65
CA LEU A 36 5.03 -4.60 -3.79
C LEU A 36 5.82 -4.72 -2.48
N THR A 37 5.15 -4.57 -1.35
CA THR A 37 5.76 -4.64 0.00
C THR A 37 5.00 -5.58 0.93
N GLY A 38 5.56 -5.79 2.13
CA GLY A 38 5.00 -6.62 3.21
C GLY A 38 5.52 -6.13 4.55
N ASP A 39 6.03 -7.05 5.39
CA ASP A 39 6.63 -6.79 6.73
C ASP A 39 5.66 -6.27 7.81
N VAL A 40 4.91 -5.20 7.54
CA VAL A 40 4.10 -4.45 8.53
C VAL A 40 2.86 -5.19 9.03
N HIS A 41 2.59 -6.40 8.52
CA HIS A 41 1.49 -7.29 8.92
C HIS A 41 0.07 -6.71 8.78
N VAL A 42 -0.09 -5.71 7.93
CA VAL A 42 -1.35 -5.08 7.56
C VAL A 42 -1.35 -4.75 6.08
N GLY A 43 -2.54 -4.60 5.49
CA GLY A 43 -2.68 -4.21 4.09
C GLY A 43 -2.73 -2.70 3.92
N TYR A 44 -1.87 -2.15 3.05
CA TYR A 44 -1.91 -0.75 2.62
C TYR A 44 -2.02 -0.65 1.10
N ALA A 45 -2.72 0.37 0.62
CA ALA A 45 -2.65 0.82 -0.76
C ALA A 45 -2.29 2.30 -0.75
N LEU A 46 -1.19 2.67 -1.41
CA LEU A 46 -0.55 3.98 -1.30
C LEU A 46 -0.26 4.55 -2.70
N ASP A 47 -0.56 5.83 -2.88
CA ASP A 47 0.03 6.62 -3.96
C ASP A 47 1.45 7.04 -3.54
N VAL A 48 2.44 6.81 -4.39
CA VAL A 48 3.81 7.25 -4.13
C VAL A 48 3.98 8.66 -4.67
N LYS A 49 4.33 9.59 -3.79
CA LYS A 49 4.53 11.00 -4.13
C LYS A 49 5.96 11.25 -4.57
N GLU A 50 6.16 12.15 -5.53
CA GLU A 50 7.49 12.68 -5.88
C GLU A 50 8.14 13.35 -4.66
N ASP A 51 7.36 14.15 -3.94
CA ASP A 51 7.73 14.74 -2.66
C ASP A 51 6.66 14.39 -1.62
N PHE A 52 7.05 13.65 -0.58
CA PHE A 52 6.13 13.26 0.48
C PHE A 52 5.85 14.40 1.48
N ASP A 53 6.65 15.47 1.49
CA ASP A 53 6.40 16.65 2.32
C ASP A 53 5.39 17.61 1.64
N ASP A 54 5.16 17.46 0.33
CA ASP A 54 4.14 18.19 -0.43
C ASP A 54 3.03 17.25 -0.94
N PRO A 55 1.86 17.20 -0.28
CA PRO A 55 0.74 16.38 -0.73
C PRO A 55 0.25 16.68 -2.17
N ALA A 56 0.53 17.89 -2.68
CA ALA A 56 0.17 18.31 -4.03
C ALA A 56 1.20 17.90 -5.10
N SER A 57 2.35 17.33 -4.71
CA SER A 57 3.36 16.86 -5.66
C SER A 57 2.77 15.83 -6.62
N ALA A 58 3.48 15.54 -7.72
CA ALA A 58 3.08 14.46 -8.62
C ALA A 58 3.00 13.12 -7.87
N THR A 59 2.03 12.28 -8.23
CA THR A 59 2.09 10.84 -7.95
C THR A 59 2.96 10.22 -9.04
N VAL A 60 3.92 9.38 -8.65
CA VAL A 60 4.95 8.84 -9.57
C VAL A 60 4.96 7.32 -9.63
N ALA A 61 4.32 6.66 -8.67
CA ALA A 61 4.18 5.22 -8.62
C ALA A 61 2.98 4.83 -7.73
N THR A 62 2.68 3.54 -7.72
CA THR A 62 1.70 2.92 -6.81
C THR A 62 2.43 1.95 -5.90
N GLU A 63 2.12 1.94 -4.61
CA GLU A 63 2.60 0.92 -3.67
C GLU A 63 1.44 0.11 -3.11
N VAL A 64 1.65 -1.21 -3.07
CA VAL A 64 0.73 -2.17 -2.46
C VAL A 64 1.48 -2.97 -1.41
N THR A 65 1.11 -2.74 -0.15
CA THR A 65 1.65 -3.48 0.97
C THR A 65 0.70 -4.62 1.30
N CYS A 66 1.18 -5.86 1.12
CA CYS A 66 0.43 -7.05 1.46
C CYS A 66 0.44 -7.27 2.98
N THR A 67 -0.73 -7.62 3.53
CA THR A 67 -0.83 -8.09 4.91
C THR A 67 -0.07 -9.41 5.10
N SER A 68 0.07 -9.84 6.35
CA SER A 68 0.65 -11.13 6.68
C SER A 68 -0.32 -12.29 6.41
N VAL A 69 0.26 -13.47 6.13
CA VAL A 69 -0.50 -14.72 6.13
C VAL A 69 -0.97 -15.07 7.54
N ALA A 70 -0.11 -14.92 8.56
CA ALA A 70 -0.46 -15.32 9.93
C ALA A 70 0.10 -14.46 11.08
N SER A 71 1.13 -13.66 10.86
CA SER A 71 1.69 -12.79 11.90
C SER A 71 0.64 -11.80 12.41
N GLY A 72 0.55 -11.61 13.73
CA GLY A 72 -0.43 -10.69 14.33
C GLY A 72 -1.81 -11.30 14.62
N ARG A 73 -1.93 -12.65 14.62
CA ARG A 73 -3.16 -13.40 14.93
C ARG A 73 -4.30 -13.06 13.95
N ASP A 74 -5.56 -13.09 14.39
CA ASP A 74 -6.73 -12.87 13.55
C ASP A 74 -6.77 -11.45 12.93
N GLY A 75 -6.24 -10.47 13.67
CA GLY A 75 -6.29 -9.07 13.25
C GLY A 75 -7.68 -8.47 13.36
N VAL A 76 -7.80 -7.22 12.91
CA VAL A 76 -9.06 -6.47 12.90
C VAL A 76 -9.10 -5.60 11.67
N GLU A 77 -10.30 -5.35 11.13
CA GLU A 77 -10.45 -4.57 9.90
C GLU A 77 -9.82 -3.18 10.01
N LYS A 78 -10.10 -2.48 11.11
CA LYS A 78 -9.55 -1.17 11.44
C LYS A 78 -8.73 -1.26 12.72
N PRO A 79 -7.41 -1.32 12.64
CA PRO A 79 -6.54 -1.25 13.82
C PRO A 79 -6.74 0.06 14.61
N ALA A 80 -6.31 0.09 15.86
CA ALA A 80 -6.54 1.25 16.74
C ALA A 80 -5.96 2.58 16.21
N ASN A 81 -4.90 2.53 15.40
CA ASN A 81 -4.27 3.68 14.76
C ASN A 81 -4.84 4.01 13.37
N TRP A 82 -5.90 3.32 12.91
CA TRP A 82 -6.45 3.46 11.56
C TRP A 82 -6.83 4.91 11.23
N ASP A 83 -7.65 5.56 12.07
CA ASP A 83 -8.10 6.94 11.84
C ASP A 83 -6.95 7.94 11.87
N LEU A 84 -5.95 7.71 12.72
CA LEU A 84 -4.76 8.56 12.77
C LEU A 84 -3.98 8.45 11.44
N TYR A 85 -3.69 7.23 11.01
CA TYR A 85 -2.86 6.99 9.84
C TYR A 85 -3.54 7.45 8.56
N MET A 86 -4.84 7.20 8.40
CA MET A 86 -5.59 7.67 7.23
C MET A 86 -5.65 9.20 7.14
N ARG A 87 -5.69 9.92 8.28
CA ARG A 87 -5.63 11.40 8.30
C ARG A 87 -4.22 11.96 8.13
N ALA A 88 -3.21 11.26 8.66
CA ALA A 88 -1.81 11.66 8.57
C ALA A 88 -1.26 11.48 7.15
N ASN A 89 -1.78 10.51 6.40
CA ASN A 89 -1.26 10.11 5.09
C ASN A 89 -2.35 10.21 4.01
N PRO A 90 -2.61 11.41 3.42
CA PRO A 90 -3.61 11.58 2.36
C PRO A 90 -3.36 10.74 1.10
N HIS A 91 -2.13 10.26 0.92
CA HIS A 91 -1.72 9.39 -0.16
C HIS A 91 -2.07 7.91 0.10
N MET A 92 -2.43 7.52 1.33
CA MET A 92 -2.90 6.18 1.66
C MET A 92 -4.39 6.03 1.34
N LYS A 93 -4.73 5.17 0.38
CA LYS A 93 -6.11 4.90 -0.08
C LYS A 93 -6.79 3.76 0.66
N PHE A 94 -6.01 2.89 1.29
CA PHE A 94 -6.52 1.73 2.00
C PHE A 94 -5.64 1.37 3.18
N TYR A 95 -6.28 0.95 4.27
CA TYR A 95 -5.64 0.33 5.42
C TYR A 95 -6.57 -0.77 5.94
N ASN A 96 -6.09 -2.00 6.03
CA ASN A 96 -6.81 -3.11 6.64
C ASN A 96 -5.90 -4.00 7.50
N GLY A 97 -6.35 -4.32 8.71
CA GLY A 97 -5.57 -5.12 9.65
C GLY A 97 -5.94 -6.59 9.74
N LYS A 98 -6.72 -7.16 8.80
CA LYS A 98 -6.98 -8.61 8.71
C LYS A 98 -5.84 -9.34 7.99
N ARG A 99 -5.76 -10.65 8.17
CA ARG A 99 -4.82 -11.55 7.48
C ARG A 99 -5.30 -11.90 6.08
N GLY A 100 -4.37 -12.31 5.23
CA GLY A 100 -4.68 -12.74 3.87
C GLY A 100 -3.52 -12.53 2.91
N TYR A 101 -3.84 -12.09 1.68
CA TYR A 101 -2.88 -11.88 0.61
C TYR A 101 -3.41 -10.86 -0.41
N VAL A 102 -2.55 -10.37 -1.29
CA VAL A 102 -2.97 -9.55 -2.44
C VAL A 102 -2.93 -10.40 -3.71
N ARG A 103 -3.97 -10.32 -4.53
CA ARG A 103 -3.94 -10.81 -5.92
C ARG A 103 -3.68 -9.63 -6.84
N ALA A 104 -2.56 -9.67 -7.57
CA ALA A 104 -2.23 -8.69 -8.60
C ALA A 104 -2.37 -9.33 -9.99
N GLU A 105 -3.25 -8.78 -10.83
CA GLU A 105 -3.41 -9.17 -12.22
C GLU A 105 -2.73 -8.13 -13.11
N LEU A 106 -1.54 -8.48 -13.61
CA LEU A 106 -0.69 -7.57 -14.38
C LEU A 106 -1.07 -7.62 -15.87
N GLY A 107 -1.74 -6.57 -16.33
CA GLY A 107 -2.00 -6.33 -17.75
C GLY A 107 -1.00 -5.35 -18.36
N ARG A 108 -1.05 -5.21 -19.69
CA ARG A 108 -0.21 -4.23 -20.41
C ARG A 108 -0.62 -2.77 -20.12
N GLN A 109 -1.91 -2.54 -19.93
CA GLN A 109 -2.50 -1.21 -19.78
C GLN A 109 -2.84 -0.87 -18.33
N ALA A 110 -3.11 -1.88 -17.51
CA ALA A 110 -3.50 -1.69 -16.13
C ALA A 110 -3.14 -2.92 -15.30
N THR A 111 -2.95 -2.69 -14.01
CA THR A 111 -2.86 -3.74 -12.99
C THR A 111 -4.08 -3.67 -12.10
N HIS A 112 -4.78 -4.80 -11.95
CA HIS A 112 -5.87 -4.95 -10.98
C HIS A 112 -5.35 -5.58 -9.68
N LEU A 113 -5.79 -5.06 -8.54
CA LEU A 113 -5.25 -5.37 -7.22
C LEU A 113 -6.41 -5.70 -6.28
N ASP A 114 -6.50 -6.95 -5.84
CA ASP A 114 -7.50 -7.38 -4.84
C ASP A 114 -6.83 -7.68 -3.50
N PHE A 115 -7.27 -6.98 -2.45
CA PHE A 115 -6.88 -7.30 -1.07
C PHE A 115 -7.77 -8.42 -0.55
N LYS A 116 -7.27 -9.65 -0.61
CA LYS A 116 -7.97 -10.85 -0.14
C LYS A 116 -7.74 -11.01 1.35
N THR A 117 -8.82 -11.14 2.13
CA THR A 117 -8.75 -11.29 3.59
C THR A 117 -9.60 -12.44 4.10
N VAL A 118 -9.24 -12.97 5.27
CA VAL A 118 -10.04 -13.93 6.03
C VAL A 118 -10.52 -13.29 7.34
N SER A 119 -11.63 -13.78 7.88
CA SER A 119 -12.18 -13.27 9.14
C SER A 119 -11.36 -13.67 10.37
N ALA A 120 -10.71 -14.83 10.33
CA ALA A 120 -9.84 -15.35 11.38
C ALA A 120 -8.87 -16.39 10.80
N ILE A 121 -7.74 -16.58 11.49
CA ILE A 121 -6.76 -17.65 11.22
C ILE A 121 -6.55 -18.55 12.44
N SER A 122 -7.13 -18.20 13.59
CA SER A 122 -7.07 -18.98 14.83
C SER A 122 -7.83 -20.31 14.74
N ALA A 123 -8.69 -20.48 13.73
CA ALA A 123 -9.35 -21.72 13.37
C ALA A 123 -9.37 -21.90 11.84
N PRO A 124 -9.31 -23.16 11.35
CA PRO A 124 -9.43 -23.44 9.92
C PRO A 124 -10.84 -23.14 9.39
N GLY A 125 -10.95 -22.95 8.08
CA GLY A 125 -12.24 -22.86 7.36
C GLY A 125 -12.81 -21.46 7.18
N ALA A 126 -12.12 -20.41 7.61
CA ALA A 126 -12.51 -19.05 7.28
C ALA A 126 -12.47 -18.81 5.76
N ALA A 127 -13.57 -18.29 5.21
CA ALA A 127 -13.66 -17.98 3.79
C ALA A 127 -12.79 -16.77 3.43
N VAL A 128 -12.16 -16.83 2.25
CA VAL A 128 -11.45 -15.69 1.68
C VAL A 128 -12.46 -14.73 1.04
N THR A 129 -12.39 -13.46 1.42
CA THR A 129 -13.22 -12.36 0.90
C THR A 129 -12.34 -11.28 0.27
N THR A 130 -12.88 -10.42 -0.59
CA THR A 130 -12.18 -9.22 -1.07
C THR A 130 -12.53 -8.04 -0.16
N ALA A 131 -11.55 -7.47 0.53
CA ALA A 131 -11.74 -6.30 1.39
C ALA A 131 -11.73 -4.98 0.61
N ALA A 132 -10.95 -4.91 -0.47
CA ALA A 132 -10.94 -3.80 -1.41
C ALA A 132 -10.33 -4.26 -2.74
N SER A 133 -10.72 -3.58 -3.82
CA SER A 133 -10.16 -3.75 -5.17
C SER A 133 -9.73 -2.39 -5.70
N PHE A 134 -8.56 -2.36 -6.33
CA PHE A 134 -8.00 -1.17 -6.96
C PHE A 134 -7.47 -1.46 -8.35
N VAL A 135 -7.33 -0.42 -9.14
CA VAL A 135 -6.64 -0.44 -10.43
C VAL A 135 -5.62 0.69 -10.47
N THR A 136 -4.47 0.42 -11.07
CA THR A 136 -3.48 1.43 -11.47
C THR A 136 -3.21 1.25 -12.96
N GLU A 137 -3.18 2.34 -13.71
CA GLU A 137 -3.03 2.35 -15.17
C GLU A 137 -1.60 2.69 -15.55
N ALA A 138 -1.11 2.12 -16.66
CA ALA A 138 0.21 2.48 -17.20
C ALA A 138 0.19 3.92 -17.71
N GLY A 139 1.18 4.74 -17.33
CA GLY A 139 1.25 6.16 -17.68
C GLY A 139 0.42 7.08 -16.79
N GLU A 140 -0.46 6.54 -15.94
CA GLU A 140 -1.32 7.28 -15.02
C GLU A 140 -1.17 6.70 -13.59
N PRO A 141 0.00 6.91 -12.94
CA PRO A 141 0.30 6.31 -11.65
C PRO A 141 -0.66 6.79 -10.55
N GLY A 142 -1.02 5.86 -9.66
CA GLY A 142 -1.96 6.07 -8.57
C GLY A 142 -3.09 5.06 -8.56
N LEU A 143 -3.75 4.95 -7.42
CA LEU A 143 -4.80 3.97 -7.18
C LEU A 143 -6.20 4.55 -7.41
N LYS A 144 -6.98 3.87 -8.24
CA LYS A 144 -8.42 4.12 -8.43
C LYS A 144 -9.22 2.92 -7.90
N PRO A 145 -10.39 3.11 -7.29
CA PRO A 145 -11.31 2.01 -7.00
C PRO A 145 -11.62 1.24 -8.29
N ALA A 146 -11.64 -0.08 -8.20
CA ALA A 146 -11.96 -0.97 -9.33
C ALA A 146 -13.34 -1.61 -9.20
#